data_AF-A0A7R9PAT5-F1
#
_entry.id   AF-A0A7R9PAT5-F1
#
_cell.length_a   1.000
_cell.length_b   1.000
_cell.length_c   1.000
_cell.angle_alpha   90.00
_cell.angle_beta   90.00
_cell.angle_gamma   90.00
#
_symmetry.space_group_name_H-M   'P 1'
#
loop_
_entity.id
_entity.type
_entity.pdbx_description
1 polymer ?
#
loop_
_entity_poly.entity_id
_entity_poly.type
_entity_poly.pdbx_seq_one_letter_code
_entity_poly.pdbx_strand_id
1 'polypeptide(L)'
;MAKASVARDVAAVARGETLSCLWEGVDKMEESILTYLDSFFQTRQVFKWLQPKICRDDIKEAVQLPTASENHECPPCNPGMDYGNSSKCEFCPRNTFSDGRAGCKNCPPNTTPNYGYQIIRWTEMPQLMNAACMEPDGSSCSSSMGWQCGGSFIHSGHHHTDGAYLLLSLNVAGFRSKGGVMGGHRLEVGSITFSFQLDCKSKCEFVFMQGSETKGVSLIQSWTESQSRQEFTHTIMQNDSYTFSWAFQKLKLGQDPMDAELDDDVAKIFSINITNTMDGGAAVCLPCHQELEDRGCIPCPSGQYIDPNTTACTPCPPDTTVSDPLAYGEDSCKACGPGLSSFDGVSCTTKCIFTLDGTQYDLRSLTK
;
A
#
# COMPACT_ATOMS: atom_id res chain seq x y z
N MET A 1 24.13 -18.95 -24.76
CA MET A 1 25.35 -19.55 -24.15
C MET A 1 25.21 -19.82 -22.63
N ALA A 2 24.23 -19.25 -21.92
CA ALA A 2 24.04 -19.45 -20.47
C ALA A 2 23.59 -20.87 -20.02
N LYS A 3 22.77 -21.59 -20.81
CA LYS A 3 22.29 -22.95 -20.47
C LYS A 3 23.41 -24.01 -20.39
N ALA A 4 24.55 -23.77 -21.04
CA ALA A 4 25.70 -24.67 -21.01
C ALA A 4 26.54 -24.54 -19.72
N SER A 5 26.41 -23.44 -18.97
CA SER A 5 27.13 -23.21 -17.71
C SER A 5 26.49 -23.99 -16.56
N VAL A 6 25.20 -23.79 -16.32
CA VAL A 6 24.48 -24.40 -15.18
C VAL A 6 24.54 -25.93 -15.20
N ALA A 7 24.45 -26.55 -16.38
CA ALA A 7 24.57 -28.02 -16.53
C ALA A 7 26.01 -28.53 -16.30
N ARG A 8 27.04 -27.71 -16.56
CA ARG A 8 28.44 -28.04 -16.21
C ARG A 8 28.66 -27.96 -14.70
N ASP A 9 28.02 -27.02 -14.03
CA ASP A 9 28.24 -26.74 -12.61
C ASP A 9 27.57 -27.79 -11.70
N VAL A 10 26.36 -28.28 -12.04
CA VAL A 10 25.72 -29.41 -11.34
C VAL A 10 26.55 -30.71 -11.51
N ALA A 11 27.13 -30.91 -12.70
CA ALA A 11 28.03 -32.03 -12.95
C ALA A 11 29.37 -31.88 -12.20
N ALA A 12 29.88 -30.66 -12.00
CA ALA A 12 31.09 -30.38 -11.24
C ALA A 12 30.91 -30.62 -9.73
N VAL A 13 29.78 -30.18 -9.16
CA VAL A 13 29.40 -30.47 -7.77
C VAL A 13 29.23 -31.98 -7.55
N ALA A 14 28.59 -32.69 -8.49
CA ALA A 14 28.46 -34.15 -8.43
C ALA A 14 29.81 -34.89 -8.58
N ARG A 15 30.83 -34.24 -9.13
CA ARG A 15 32.21 -34.75 -9.26
C ARG A 15 33.13 -34.32 -8.10
N GLY A 16 32.63 -33.56 -7.12
CA GLY A 16 33.44 -33.06 -6.01
C GLY A 16 34.44 -31.95 -6.39
N GLU A 17 34.19 -31.26 -7.50
CA GLU A 17 35.02 -30.14 -7.98
C GLU A 17 34.65 -28.84 -7.24
N THR A 18 35.65 -28.09 -6.76
CA THR A 18 35.47 -26.79 -6.12
C THR A 18 35.17 -25.69 -7.15
N LEU A 19 34.02 -25.03 -7.03
CA LEU A 19 33.59 -23.92 -7.89
C LEU A 19 33.95 -22.55 -7.27
N SER A 20 34.58 -21.67 -8.07
CA SER A 20 34.83 -20.26 -7.75
C SER A 20 33.63 -19.38 -8.08
N CYS A 21 33.34 -18.36 -7.27
CA CYS A 21 32.33 -17.36 -7.63
C CYS A 21 32.81 -16.58 -8.87
N LEU A 22 32.07 -16.64 -9.99
CA LEU A 22 32.41 -15.99 -11.27
C LEU A 22 31.28 -15.03 -11.72
N TRP A 23 31.64 -13.88 -12.33
CA TRP A 23 30.68 -12.86 -12.77
C TRP A 23 29.69 -13.32 -13.86
N GLU A 24 30.07 -14.29 -14.70
CA GLU A 24 29.28 -14.70 -15.87
C GLU A 24 28.45 -15.97 -15.64
N GLY A 25 28.50 -16.57 -14.44
CA GLY A 25 27.85 -17.83 -14.15
C GLY A 25 27.49 -18.00 -12.68
N VAL A 26 26.20 -18.26 -12.46
CA VAL A 26 25.57 -18.79 -11.24
C VAL A 26 25.20 -17.80 -10.14
N ASP A 27 25.96 -16.76 -9.82
CA ASP A 27 25.58 -15.82 -8.75
C ASP A 27 25.52 -14.36 -9.24
N LYS A 28 24.36 -13.95 -9.78
CA LYS A 28 24.08 -12.52 -9.98
C LYS A 28 24.13 -11.83 -8.61
N MET A 29 25.08 -10.91 -8.41
CA MET A 29 25.03 -10.00 -7.27
C MET A 29 23.88 -9.02 -7.49
N GLU A 30 22.80 -9.15 -6.73
CA GLU A 30 21.78 -8.12 -6.72
C GLU A 30 21.06 -8.05 -5.38
N GLU A 31 21.78 -7.60 -4.34
CA GLU A 31 21.10 -6.95 -3.22
C GLU A 31 22.04 -5.96 -2.53
N SER A 32 21.80 -4.67 -2.76
CA SER A 32 22.36 -3.58 -1.98
C SER A 32 21.59 -3.48 -0.66
N ILE A 33 22.21 -3.85 0.46
CA ILE A 33 21.54 -3.78 1.77
C ILE A 33 22.06 -2.56 2.53
N LEU A 34 21.14 -1.74 3.04
CA LEU A 34 21.45 -0.66 3.94
C LEU A 34 21.69 -1.21 5.35
N THR A 35 22.87 -0.95 5.91
CA THR A 35 23.24 -1.37 7.27
C THR A 35 23.26 -0.18 8.22
N TYR A 36 22.42 -0.22 9.26
CA TYR A 36 22.33 0.83 10.29
C TYR A 36 23.51 0.80 11.26
N LEU A 37 24.09 1.96 11.53
CA LEU A 37 25.15 2.19 12.51
C LEU A 37 24.60 3.09 13.63
N ASP A 38 24.31 2.44 14.77
CA ASP A 38 23.49 2.95 15.90
C ASP A 38 24.09 4.16 16.66
N SER A 39 25.31 4.60 16.32
CA SER A 39 25.98 5.70 17.03
C SER A 39 25.88 7.08 16.36
N PHE A 40 25.47 7.16 15.09
CA PHE A 40 25.46 8.43 14.34
C PHE A 40 24.27 8.60 13.36
N PHE A 41 23.22 7.78 13.45
CA PHE A 41 22.15 7.70 12.43
C PHE A 41 22.71 7.58 11.01
N GLN A 42 23.76 6.77 10.88
CA GLN A 42 24.44 6.53 9.62
C GLN A 42 24.08 5.16 9.07
N THR A 43 24.03 5.08 7.75
CA THR A 43 23.88 3.85 7.00
C THR A 43 24.96 3.74 5.95
N ARG A 44 25.25 2.52 5.52
CA ARG A 44 26.10 2.25 4.37
C ARG A 44 25.53 1.10 3.56
N GLN A 45 25.73 1.16 2.26
CA GLN A 45 25.41 0.07 1.37
C GLN A 45 26.47 -1.02 1.51
N VAL A 46 26.02 -2.24 1.78
CA VAL A 46 26.85 -3.44 1.75
C VAL A 46 26.30 -4.42 0.74
N PHE A 47 27.18 -5.19 0.12
CA PHE A 47 26.82 -6.25 -0.80
C PHE A 47 26.87 -7.59 -0.05
N LYS A 48 25.91 -8.46 -0.31
CA LYS A 48 25.91 -9.83 0.21
C LYS A 48 25.70 -10.82 -0.93
N TRP A 49 26.22 -12.03 -0.74
CA TRP A 49 25.94 -13.16 -1.62
C TRP A 49 24.49 -13.60 -1.46
N LEU A 50 23.82 -13.86 -2.59
CA LEU A 50 22.51 -14.51 -2.60
C LEU A 50 22.57 -15.85 -1.85
N GLN A 51 21.51 -16.17 -1.10
CA GLN A 51 21.44 -17.40 -0.32
C GLN A 51 20.61 -18.45 -1.06
N PRO A 52 21.05 -19.72 -1.08
CA PRO A 52 22.28 -20.23 -0.48
C PRO A 52 23.52 -19.90 -1.33
N LYS A 53 24.65 -19.59 -0.68
CA LYS A 53 25.94 -19.37 -1.37
C LYS A 53 26.52 -20.72 -1.82
N ILE A 54 26.56 -20.96 -3.13
CA ILE A 54 26.97 -22.25 -3.72
C ILE A 54 28.48 -22.27 -4.04
N CYS A 55 29.10 -21.11 -4.23
CA CYS A 55 30.50 -20.96 -4.63
C CYS A 55 31.44 -20.61 -3.47
N ARG A 56 32.75 -20.82 -3.66
CA ARG A 56 33.78 -20.33 -2.70
C ARG A 56 34.36 -18.98 -3.13
N ASP A 57 34.56 -18.10 -2.15
CA ASP A 57 35.14 -16.75 -2.29
C ASP A 57 36.54 -16.58 -1.65
N ASP A 58 37.05 -17.64 -1.01
CA ASP A 58 38.35 -17.67 -0.32
C ASP A 58 39.51 -18.08 -1.23
N ILE A 59 39.24 -18.41 -2.50
CA ILE A 59 40.26 -18.74 -3.50
C ILE A 59 40.68 -17.51 -4.29
N LYS A 60 41.95 -17.49 -4.71
CA LYS A 60 42.64 -16.30 -5.26
C LYS A 60 42.00 -15.70 -6.52
N GLU A 61 41.21 -16.48 -7.24
CA GLU A 61 40.54 -16.09 -8.49
C GLU A 61 39.04 -15.82 -8.31
N ALA A 62 38.51 -16.00 -7.10
CA ALA A 62 37.10 -15.72 -6.85
C ALA A 62 36.81 -14.22 -6.80
N VAL A 63 35.64 -13.86 -7.33
CA VAL A 63 35.11 -12.50 -7.26
C VAL A 63 34.93 -12.09 -5.80
N GLN A 64 35.45 -10.92 -5.45
CA GLN A 64 35.25 -10.32 -4.14
C GLN A 64 34.04 -9.40 -4.17
N LEU A 65 33.27 -9.38 -3.08
CA LEU A 65 32.19 -8.43 -2.92
C LEU A 65 32.74 -6.99 -3.01
N PRO A 66 32.03 -6.07 -3.67
CA PRO A 66 32.45 -4.67 -3.69
C PRO A 66 32.56 -4.14 -2.26
N THR A 67 33.51 -3.22 -2.06
CA THR A 67 33.68 -2.54 -0.79
C THR A 67 32.39 -1.82 -0.42
N ALA A 68 32.05 -1.82 0.88
CA ALA A 68 30.92 -1.05 1.37
C ALA A 68 31.04 0.43 1.00
N SER A 69 29.91 1.10 0.76
CA SER A 69 29.90 2.53 0.50
C SER A 69 30.41 3.34 1.70
N GLU A 70 30.67 4.63 1.47
CA GLU A 70 30.82 5.59 2.55
C GLU A 70 29.56 5.64 3.43
N ASN A 71 29.73 6.14 4.65
CA ASN A 71 28.63 6.35 5.56
C ASN A 71 27.80 7.55 5.10
N HIS A 72 26.49 7.36 4.99
CA HIS A 72 25.52 8.39 4.66
C HIS A 72 24.46 8.49 5.75
N GLU A 73 23.71 9.59 5.79
CA GLU A 73 22.56 9.71 6.69
C GLU A 73 21.50 8.64 6.38
N CYS A 74 20.84 8.13 7.42
CA CYS A 74 19.74 7.19 7.25
C CYS A 74 18.64 7.80 6.37
N PRO A 75 18.06 7.04 5.43
CA PRO A 75 16.90 7.49 4.70
C PRO A 75 15.74 7.74 5.68
N PRO A 76 14.85 8.70 5.41
CA PRO A 76 13.69 8.91 6.26
C PRO A 76 12.74 7.71 6.24
N CYS A 77 12.04 7.47 7.34
CA CYS A 77 10.94 6.54 7.43
C CYS A 77 9.75 6.99 6.58
N ASN A 78 8.76 6.12 6.38
CA ASN A 78 7.48 6.53 5.80
C ASN A 78 6.77 7.57 6.70
N PRO A 79 5.98 8.50 6.15
CA PRO A 79 5.24 9.45 6.97
C PRO A 79 4.36 8.75 8.01
N GLY A 80 4.30 9.32 9.22
CA GLY A 80 3.66 8.70 10.38
C GLY A 80 4.51 7.68 11.11
N MET A 81 5.77 7.51 10.74
CA MET A 81 6.73 6.62 11.39
C MET A 81 7.99 7.37 11.83
N ASP A 82 8.71 6.83 12.79
CA ASP A 82 10.08 7.22 13.11
C ASP A 82 10.92 6.00 13.48
N TYR A 83 12.21 6.21 13.73
CA TYR A 83 13.11 5.14 14.18
C TYR A 83 12.92 4.77 15.66
N GLY A 84 12.21 5.59 16.44
CA GLY A 84 12.11 5.48 17.89
C GLY A 84 13.47 5.30 18.56
N ASN A 85 13.61 4.24 19.35
CA ASN A 85 14.88 3.79 19.95
C ASN A 85 15.47 2.56 19.22
N SER A 86 14.99 2.27 18.02
CA SER A 86 15.35 1.08 17.26
C SER A 86 16.05 1.45 15.95
N SER A 87 16.66 0.47 15.29
CA SER A 87 17.21 0.65 13.94
C SER A 87 16.16 0.44 12.84
N LYS A 88 14.87 0.36 13.18
CA LYS A 88 13.76 0.08 12.25
C LYS A 88 12.69 1.16 12.37
N CYS A 89 11.98 1.40 11.27
CA CYS A 89 10.87 2.34 11.27
C CYS A 89 9.66 1.72 11.96
N GLU A 90 9.09 2.43 12.93
CA GLU A 90 7.88 2.04 13.64
C GLU A 90 6.83 3.16 13.55
N PHE A 91 5.55 2.80 13.61
CA PHE A 91 4.49 3.79 13.63
C PHE A 91 4.55 4.65 14.90
N CYS A 92 4.35 5.95 14.72
CA CYS A 92 4.33 6.88 15.83
C CYS A 92 3.27 6.51 16.88
N PRO A 93 3.56 6.67 18.18
CA PRO A 93 2.59 6.45 19.25
C PRO A 93 1.30 7.26 19.08
N ARG A 94 0.23 6.82 19.76
CA ARG A 94 -1.06 7.55 19.73
C ARG A 94 -0.88 9.02 20.10
N ASN A 95 -1.64 9.89 19.42
CA ASN A 95 -1.63 11.36 19.57
C ASN A 95 -0.34 12.05 19.12
N THR A 96 0.50 11.36 18.36
CA THR A 96 1.72 11.92 17.78
C THR A 96 1.75 11.78 16.26
N PHE A 97 2.59 12.58 15.61
CA PHE A 97 2.77 12.60 14.17
C PHE A 97 4.26 12.77 13.81
N SER A 98 4.63 12.36 12.61
CA SER A 98 5.97 12.58 12.04
C SER A 98 5.92 12.62 10.51
N ASP A 99 6.79 13.42 9.91
CA ASP A 99 7.03 13.44 8.47
C ASP A 99 7.95 12.29 7.99
N GLY A 100 8.43 11.45 8.91
CA GLY A 100 9.38 10.37 8.67
C GLY A 100 10.84 10.78 8.77
N ARG A 101 11.16 12.07 8.95
CA ARG A 101 12.53 12.57 9.14
C ARG A 101 12.83 12.85 10.61
N ALA A 102 11.90 13.51 11.29
CA ALA A 102 12.03 13.81 12.70
C ALA A 102 11.44 12.69 13.58
N GLY A 103 11.84 12.64 14.85
CA GLY A 103 11.14 11.81 15.83
C GLY A 103 9.68 12.27 16.01
N CYS A 104 8.83 11.37 16.48
CA CYS A 104 7.40 11.62 16.68
C CYS A 104 7.16 12.80 17.64
N LYS A 105 6.25 13.69 17.25
CA LYS A 105 5.88 14.89 18.03
C LYS A 105 4.42 14.82 18.41
N ASN A 106 4.09 15.33 19.60
CA ASN A 106 2.69 15.48 20.01
C ASN A 106 1.96 16.42 19.04
N CYS A 107 0.71 16.09 18.74
CA CYS A 107 -0.16 17.00 18.02
C CYS A 107 -0.35 18.32 18.79
N PRO A 108 -0.37 19.47 18.10
CA PRO A 108 -0.72 20.75 18.71
C PRO A 108 -2.11 20.71 19.40
N PRO A 109 -2.38 21.61 20.36
CA PRO A 109 -3.72 21.74 20.95
C PRO A 109 -4.81 21.93 19.88
N ASN A 110 -6.01 21.39 20.11
CA ASN A 110 -7.14 21.42 19.16
C ASN A 110 -6.80 20.79 17.81
N THR A 111 -5.95 19.75 17.79
CA THR A 111 -5.70 18.94 16.61
C THR A 111 -5.68 17.46 16.97
N THR A 112 -5.92 16.58 15.99
CA THR A 112 -5.80 15.12 16.12
C THR A 112 -4.88 14.56 15.05
N PRO A 113 -4.18 13.45 15.30
CA PRO A 113 -3.44 12.77 14.24
C PRO A 113 -4.38 12.30 13.13
N ASN A 114 -4.01 12.58 11.88
CA ASN A 114 -4.67 11.99 10.73
C ASN A 114 -4.10 10.60 10.46
N TYR A 115 -4.59 9.59 11.21
CA TYR A 115 -4.05 8.24 11.02
C TYR A 115 -4.40 7.67 9.65
N GLY A 116 -3.43 6.98 9.08
CA GLY A 116 -3.47 6.31 7.80
C GLY A 116 -2.20 5.49 7.59
N TYR A 117 -2.10 4.93 6.39
CA TYR A 117 -0.88 4.33 5.87
C TYR A 117 -0.40 5.19 4.73
N GLN A 118 0.85 5.64 4.76
CA GLN A 118 1.49 6.35 3.65
C GLN A 118 2.82 5.67 3.33
N ILE A 119 2.75 4.59 2.56
CA ILE A 119 3.92 3.79 2.20
C ILE A 119 4.42 4.32 0.86
N ILE A 120 5.52 5.07 0.89
CA ILE A 120 6.15 5.69 -0.27
C ILE A 120 7.66 5.36 -0.36
N ARG A 121 8.18 4.68 0.65
CA ARG A 121 9.56 4.20 0.77
C ARG A 121 9.49 2.72 1.09
N TRP A 122 10.23 1.96 0.30
CA TRP A 122 10.32 0.51 0.33
C TRP A 122 11.74 0.08 0.68
N THR A 123 12.34 0.74 1.68
CA THR A 123 13.65 0.36 2.22
C THR A 123 13.58 -0.90 3.06
N GLU A 124 12.45 -1.12 3.73
CA GLU A 124 12.13 -2.34 4.46
C GLU A 124 10.62 -2.63 4.37
N MET A 125 10.25 -3.88 4.59
CA MET A 125 8.85 -4.29 4.62
C MET A 125 8.17 -3.72 5.88
N PRO A 126 7.08 -2.96 5.78
CA PRO A 126 6.33 -2.51 6.95
C PRO A 126 5.85 -3.69 7.80
N GLN A 127 5.79 -3.53 9.13
CA GLN A 127 5.46 -4.62 10.07
C GLN A 127 4.09 -5.30 9.82
N LEU A 128 3.14 -4.58 9.22
CA LEU A 128 1.79 -5.08 8.91
C LEU A 128 1.67 -5.63 7.48
N MET A 129 2.79 -5.67 6.75
CA MET A 129 2.87 -6.27 5.44
C MET A 129 3.61 -7.61 5.46
N ASN A 130 3.17 -8.51 4.60
CA ASN A 130 3.83 -9.79 4.40
C ASN A 130 3.89 -10.14 2.92
N ALA A 131 4.96 -10.84 2.54
CA ALA A 131 5.14 -11.39 1.20
C ALA A 131 5.15 -12.91 1.27
N ALA A 132 4.41 -13.55 0.37
CA ALA A 132 4.33 -15.00 0.26
C ALA A 132 4.36 -15.43 -1.21
N CYS A 133 4.74 -16.68 -1.43
CA CYS A 133 4.64 -17.32 -2.73
C CYS A 133 3.83 -18.62 -2.57
N MET A 134 2.91 -18.88 -3.50
CA MET A 134 2.06 -20.07 -3.50
C MET A 134 2.00 -20.69 -4.89
N GLU A 135 2.22 -22.00 -4.97
CA GLU A 135 2.01 -22.76 -6.21
C GLU A 135 0.66 -23.49 -6.20
N PRO A 136 -0.07 -23.55 -7.33
CA PRO A 136 -1.36 -24.22 -7.41
C PRO A 136 -1.30 -25.73 -7.12
N ASP A 137 -0.16 -26.37 -7.37
CA ASP A 137 0.06 -27.80 -7.13
C ASP A 137 0.43 -28.13 -5.67
N GLY A 138 0.52 -27.11 -4.81
CA GLY A 138 0.90 -27.25 -3.40
C GLY A 138 2.38 -27.50 -3.17
N SER A 139 3.21 -27.43 -4.21
CA SER A 139 4.67 -27.48 -4.06
C SER A 139 5.20 -26.19 -3.43
N SER A 140 6.37 -26.27 -2.79
CA SER A 140 7.05 -25.09 -2.25
C SER A 140 7.70 -24.31 -3.39
N CYS A 141 7.46 -22.99 -3.45
CA CYS A 141 8.16 -22.11 -4.39
C CYS A 141 9.69 -22.25 -4.29
N SER A 142 10.38 -21.98 -5.40
CA SER A 142 11.85 -21.97 -5.45
C SER A 142 12.48 -21.03 -4.41
N SER A 143 11.76 -19.95 -4.06
CA SER A 143 12.05 -19.03 -2.97
C SER A 143 10.76 -18.71 -2.20
N SER A 144 10.86 -18.54 -0.87
CA SER A 144 9.72 -18.10 -0.05
C SER A 144 9.38 -16.61 -0.23
N MET A 145 10.26 -15.83 -0.87
CA MET A 145 10.10 -14.38 -1.02
C MET A 145 9.33 -14.04 -2.30
N GLY A 146 8.01 -13.87 -2.17
CA GLY A 146 7.14 -13.49 -3.28
C GLY A 146 7.31 -12.03 -3.75
N TRP A 147 7.74 -11.13 -2.85
CA TRP A 147 7.94 -9.70 -3.12
C TRP A 147 9.17 -9.17 -2.39
N GLN A 148 9.84 -8.18 -2.98
CA GLN A 148 11.10 -7.62 -2.50
C GLN A 148 11.11 -6.10 -2.54
N CYS A 149 11.69 -5.51 -1.51
CA CYS A 149 11.80 -4.07 -1.30
C CYS A 149 12.98 -3.49 -2.11
N GLY A 150 12.68 -2.58 -3.05
CA GLY A 150 13.66 -1.93 -3.94
C GLY A 150 13.95 -0.47 -3.59
N GLY A 151 13.70 -0.05 -2.35
CA GLY A 151 13.90 1.32 -1.87
C GLY A 151 12.84 2.32 -2.34
N SER A 152 12.67 2.49 -3.65
CA SER A 152 11.69 3.41 -4.26
C SER A 152 10.39 2.75 -4.69
N PHE A 153 10.39 1.42 -4.79
CA PHE A 153 9.23 0.58 -5.08
C PHE A 153 9.42 -0.79 -4.44
N ILE A 154 8.33 -1.52 -4.25
CA ILE A 154 8.37 -2.96 -4.00
C ILE A 154 8.04 -3.68 -5.30
N HIS A 155 8.67 -4.82 -5.56
CA HIS A 155 8.44 -5.58 -6.77
C HIS A 155 8.24 -7.06 -6.51
N SER A 156 7.55 -7.73 -7.42
CA SER A 156 7.41 -9.18 -7.40
C SER A 156 8.78 -9.85 -7.52
N GLY A 157 8.96 -10.97 -6.83
CA GLY A 157 10.19 -11.75 -6.86
C GLY A 157 10.51 -12.30 -8.25
N HIS A 158 11.80 -12.50 -8.52
CA HIS A 158 12.29 -13.07 -9.77
C HIS A 158 12.40 -14.60 -9.68
N HIS A 159 12.52 -15.26 -10.84
CA HIS A 159 12.85 -16.69 -10.96
C HIS A 159 11.85 -17.67 -10.30
N HIS A 160 10.60 -17.25 -10.16
CA HIS A 160 9.49 -18.13 -9.81
C HIS A 160 8.94 -18.84 -11.06
N THR A 161 8.41 -20.04 -10.86
CA THR A 161 7.80 -20.86 -11.90
C THR A 161 6.54 -20.19 -12.47
N ASP A 162 6.26 -20.46 -13.74
CA ASP A 162 5.01 -19.98 -14.33
C ASP A 162 3.82 -20.69 -13.67
N GLY A 163 2.81 -19.93 -13.29
CA GLY A 163 1.71 -20.42 -12.45
C GLY A 163 1.82 -20.02 -10.97
N ALA A 164 3.01 -19.66 -10.48
CA ALA A 164 3.20 -19.18 -9.12
C ALA A 164 2.38 -17.91 -8.84
N TYR A 165 1.71 -17.87 -7.70
CA TYR A 165 1.09 -16.67 -7.16
C TYR A 165 2.02 -15.98 -6.17
N LEU A 166 2.50 -14.80 -6.56
CA LEU A 166 3.34 -13.94 -5.73
C LEU A 166 2.45 -12.95 -5.00
N LEU A 167 2.24 -13.20 -3.70
CA LEU A 167 1.29 -12.48 -2.87
C LEU A 167 2.00 -11.44 -2.00
N LEU A 168 1.49 -10.21 -2.01
CA LEU A 168 1.79 -9.17 -1.06
C LEU A 168 0.51 -8.85 -0.30
N SER A 169 0.54 -8.86 1.02
CA SER A 169 -0.63 -8.59 1.86
C SER A 169 -0.33 -7.46 2.86
N LEU A 170 -1.33 -6.61 3.11
CA LEU A 170 -1.32 -5.56 4.12
C LEU A 170 -2.55 -5.69 5.01
N ASN A 171 -2.33 -5.83 6.32
CA ASN A 171 -3.40 -5.91 7.30
C ASN A 171 -3.74 -4.53 7.86
N VAL A 172 -5.05 -4.23 7.95
CA VAL A 172 -5.61 -3.01 8.51
C VAL A 172 -6.66 -3.39 9.55
N ALA A 173 -6.47 -2.99 10.80
CA ALA A 173 -7.36 -3.34 11.91
C ALA A 173 -8.77 -2.74 11.79
N GLY A 174 -8.92 -1.70 10.95
CA GLY A 174 -10.18 -1.14 10.51
C GLY A 174 -10.13 0.39 10.42
N PHE A 175 -11.31 1.03 10.42
CA PHE A 175 -11.45 2.45 10.14
C PHE A 175 -12.05 3.22 11.33
N ARG A 176 -11.80 4.53 11.44
CA ARG A 176 -12.33 5.33 12.56
C ARG A 176 -13.80 5.68 12.38
N SER A 177 -14.24 5.88 11.15
CA SER A 177 -15.63 6.19 10.85
C SER A 177 -16.51 4.95 11.06
N LYS A 178 -17.66 5.12 11.72
CA LYS A 178 -18.62 4.02 11.94
C LYS A 178 -19.33 3.58 10.66
N GLY A 179 -19.14 4.31 9.55
CA GLY A 179 -19.92 4.15 8.33
C GLY A 179 -21.39 4.47 8.57
N GLY A 180 -22.25 3.95 7.71
CA GLY A 180 -23.70 4.12 7.85
C GLY A 180 -24.39 4.21 6.49
N VAL A 181 -25.68 4.54 6.54
CA VAL A 181 -26.48 4.83 5.36
C VAL A 181 -27.14 6.19 5.57
N MET A 182 -26.94 7.10 4.62
CA MET A 182 -27.55 8.43 4.62
C MET A 182 -28.21 8.65 3.26
N GLY A 183 -29.50 8.98 3.27
CA GLY A 183 -30.29 9.16 2.03
C GLY A 183 -30.26 7.94 1.09
N GLY A 184 -30.26 6.71 1.64
CA GLY A 184 -30.17 5.47 0.87
C GLY A 184 -28.77 5.10 0.36
N HIS A 185 -27.77 5.97 0.55
CA HIS A 185 -26.39 5.72 0.13
C HIS A 185 -25.50 5.31 1.31
N ARG A 186 -24.64 4.31 1.10
CA ARG A 186 -23.63 3.92 2.10
C ARG A 186 -22.55 4.99 2.17
N LEU A 187 -22.13 5.30 3.40
CA LEU A 187 -21.08 6.27 3.66
C LEU A 187 -19.71 5.63 3.57
N GLU A 188 -18.78 6.34 2.92
CA GLU A 188 -17.37 5.98 2.90
C GLU A 188 -16.80 6.01 4.32
N VAL A 189 -15.99 5.01 4.66
CA VAL A 189 -15.24 4.94 5.91
C VAL A 189 -13.74 5.16 5.70
N GLY A 190 -13.27 5.07 4.45
CA GLY A 190 -11.89 5.29 4.06
C GLY A 190 -11.67 4.81 2.63
N SER A 191 -10.45 4.95 2.15
CA SER A 191 -10.06 4.57 0.80
C SER A 191 -8.64 4.04 0.79
N ILE A 192 -8.38 3.11 -0.14
CA ILE A 192 -7.05 2.64 -0.48
C ILE A 192 -6.70 3.09 -1.90
N THR A 193 -5.53 3.72 -2.04
CA THR A 193 -4.97 4.16 -3.31
C THR A 193 -3.56 3.61 -3.45
N PHE A 194 -3.22 3.07 -4.60
CA PHE A 194 -1.84 2.64 -4.86
C PHE A 194 -1.40 2.95 -6.29
N SER A 195 -0.11 3.26 -6.45
CA SER A 195 0.53 3.44 -7.75
C SER A 195 1.31 2.20 -8.14
N PHE A 196 1.12 1.71 -9.36
CA PHE A 196 1.76 0.49 -9.84
C PHE A 196 2.14 0.57 -11.33
N GLN A 197 3.00 -0.34 -11.75
CA GLN A 197 3.38 -0.58 -13.14
C GLN A 197 3.58 -2.08 -13.35
N LEU A 198 3.16 -2.60 -14.51
CA LEU A 198 3.46 -3.96 -14.93
C LEU A 198 4.39 -3.89 -16.14
N ASP A 199 5.53 -4.57 -16.03
CA ASP A 199 6.49 -4.73 -17.13
C ASP A 199 6.50 -6.21 -17.48
N CYS A 200 5.79 -6.55 -18.56
CA CYS A 200 5.58 -7.92 -18.98
C CYS A 200 5.96 -8.10 -20.46
N LYS A 201 6.93 -8.97 -20.69
CA LYS A 201 7.33 -9.51 -22.00
C LYS A 201 6.40 -10.63 -22.44
N SER A 202 5.91 -11.42 -21.48
CA SER A 202 4.92 -12.48 -21.69
C SER A 202 3.56 -12.10 -21.10
N LYS A 203 2.57 -12.99 -21.21
CA LYS A 203 1.27 -12.74 -20.58
C LYS A 203 1.40 -12.82 -19.08
N CYS A 204 1.03 -11.74 -18.41
CA CYS A 204 1.02 -11.66 -16.95
C CYS A 204 -0.35 -11.17 -16.45
N GLU A 205 -0.66 -11.48 -15.21
CA GLU A 205 -1.84 -10.98 -14.51
C GLU A 205 -1.44 -10.41 -13.14
N PHE A 206 -1.96 -9.23 -12.85
CA PHE A 206 -1.87 -8.58 -11.55
C PHE A 206 -3.27 -8.37 -10.99
N VAL A 207 -3.46 -8.78 -9.75
CA VAL A 207 -4.78 -8.89 -9.14
C VAL A 207 -4.79 -8.17 -7.80
N PHE A 208 -5.78 -7.30 -7.60
CA PHE A 208 -6.04 -6.66 -6.32
C PHE A 208 -7.30 -7.24 -5.67
N MET A 209 -7.14 -7.70 -4.43
CA MET A 209 -8.16 -8.35 -3.62
C MET A 209 -8.25 -7.68 -2.26
N GLN A 210 -9.43 -7.81 -1.65
CA GLN A 210 -9.60 -7.55 -0.23
C GLN A 210 -10.21 -8.78 0.44
N GLY A 211 -9.82 -9.04 1.68
CA GLY A 211 -10.45 -10.01 2.56
C GLY A 211 -10.92 -9.34 3.83
N SER A 212 -12.11 -9.71 4.31
CA SER A 212 -12.59 -9.34 5.65
C SER A 212 -13.32 -10.51 6.29
N GLU A 213 -13.43 -10.55 7.62
CA GLU A 213 -14.13 -11.63 8.31
C GLU A 213 -15.61 -11.71 7.90
N THR A 214 -16.24 -10.56 7.65
CA THR A 214 -17.68 -10.51 7.34
C THR A 214 -18.03 -10.91 5.91
N LYS A 215 -17.13 -10.68 4.94
CA LYS A 215 -17.39 -10.91 3.50
C LYS A 215 -16.52 -11.98 2.87
N GLY A 216 -15.50 -12.47 3.57
CA GLY A 216 -14.46 -13.31 2.99
C GLY A 216 -13.61 -12.54 1.99
N VAL A 217 -12.96 -13.27 1.08
CA VAL A 217 -12.08 -12.70 0.05
C VAL A 217 -12.90 -12.34 -1.19
N SER A 218 -12.71 -11.13 -1.70
CA SER A 218 -13.30 -10.64 -2.93
C SER A 218 -12.24 -10.07 -3.87
N LEU A 219 -12.31 -10.45 -5.14
CA LEU A 219 -11.60 -9.80 -6.24
C LEU A 219 -12.16 -8.39 -6.45
N ILE A 220 -11.30 -7.38 -6.40
CA ILE A 220 -11.69 -5.98 -6.65
C ILE A 220 -11.39 -5.59 -8.10
N GLN A 221 -10.18 -5.89 -8.57
CA GLN A 221 -9.76 -5.56 -9.93
C GLN A 221 -8.62 -6.46 -10.39
N SER A 222 -8.55 -6.73 -11.69
CA SER A 222 -7.37 -7.33 -12.32
C SER A 222 -6.87 -6.50 -13.51
N TRP A 223 -5.57 -6.63 -13.77
CA TRP A 223 -4.88 -6.05 -14.90
C TRP A 223 -4.05 -7.13 -15.58
N THR A 224 -4.08 -7.15 -16.90
CA THR A 224 -3.33 -8.10 -17.72
C THR A 224 -2.36 -7.36 -18.61
N GLU A 225 -1.30 -8.07 -19.03
CA GLU A 225 -0.26 -7.55 -19.92
C GLU A 225 0.50 -6.35 -19.29
N SER A 226 1.41 -5.75 -20.06
CA SER A 226 2.14 -4.56 -19.64
C SER A 226 1.19 -3.38 -19.37
N GLN A 227 1.40 -2.71 -18.23
CA GLN A 227 0.63 -1.54 -17.81
C GLN A 227 1.62 -0.40 -17.51
N SER A 228 1.43 0.75 -18.16
CA SER A 228 2.17 1.95 -17.79
C SER A 228 1.88 2.34 -16.34
N ARG A 229 2.77 3.15 -15.75
CA ARG A 229 2.58 3.62 -14.38
C ARG A 229 1.24 4.35 -14.26
N GLN A 230 0.41 3.87 -13.34
CA GLN A 230 -0.91 4.43 -13.07
C GLN A 230 -1.25 4.33 -11.59
N GLU A 231 -2.37 4.94 -11.21
CA GLU A 231 -2.93 4.87 -9.86
C GLU A 231 -4.32 4.25 -9.90
N PHE A 232 -4.62 3.43 -8.90
CA PHE A 232 -5.95 2.86 -8.69
C PHE A 232 -6.44 3.21 -7.29
N THR A 233 -7.72 3.56 -7.17
CA THR A 233 -8.37 3.87 -5.89
C THR A 233 -9.60 3.01 -5.68
N HIS A 234 -9.72 2.44 -4.49
CA HIS A 234 -10.89 1.70 -4.04
C HIS A 234 -11.46 2.30 -2.75
N THR A 235 -12.75 2.65 -2.79
CA THR A 235 -13.48 3.20 -1.65
C THR A 235 -14.01 2.10 -0.74
N ILE A 236 -13.79 2.23 0.56
CA ILE A 236 -14.27 1.33 1.60
C ILE A 236 -15.53 1.90 2.22
N MET A 237 -16.60 1.11 2.23
CA MET A 237 -17.94 1.53 2.67
C MET A 237 -18.35 0.93 4.02
N GLN A 238 -17.56 0.00 4.56
CA GLN A 238 -17.88 -0.72 5.78
C GLN A 238 -16.66 -0.71 6.69
N ASN A 239 -16.88 -0.37 7.96
CA ASN A 239 -15.85 -0.48 8.98
C ASN A 239 -15.74 -1.95 9.40
N ASP A 240 -14.66 -2.59 8.98
CA ASP A 240 -14.27 -3.96 9.30
C ASP A 240 -12.74 -4.01 9.31
N SER A 241 -12.17 -5.11 9.80
CA SER A 241 -10.76 -5.43 9.60
C SER A 241 -10.57 -5.95 8.17
N TYR A 242 -9.50 -5.51 7.50
CA TYR A 242 -9.22 -5.87 6.11
C TYR A 242 -7.81 -6.39 5.93
N THR A 243 -7.66 -7.42 5.11
CA THR A 243 -6.41 -7.78 4.46
C THR A 243 -6.50 -7.38 3.00
N PHE A 244 -5.76 -6.35 2.61
CA PHE A 244 -5.58 -5.98 1.21
C PHE A 244 -4.46 -6.80 0.60
N SER A 245 -4.69 -7.37 -0.57
CA SER A 245 -3.76 -8.32 -1.19
C SER A 245 -3.53 -8.00 -2.66
N TRP A 246 -2.27 -7.97 -3.06
CA TRP A 246 -1.83 -7.88 -4.45
C TRP A 246 -1.20 -9.21 -4.83
N ALA A 247 -1.72 -9.86 -5.86
CA ALA A 247 -1.18 -11.09 -6.40
C ALA A 247 -0.66 -10.84 -7.82
N PHE A 248 0.55 -11.34 -8.10
CA PHE A 248 1.12 -11.32 -9.45
C PHE A 248 1.37 -12.75 -9.92
N GLN A 249 1.02 -13.03 -11.18
CA GLN A 249 1.19 -14.33 -11.82
C GLN A 249 1.69 -14.17 -13.26
N LYS A 250 2.61 -15.06 -13.65
CA LYS A 250 3.03 -15.23 -15.06
C LYS A 250 2.21 -16.35 -15.69
N LEU A 251 1.64 -16.11 -16.88
CA LEU A 251 0.76 -17.02 -17.58
C LEU A 251 1.48 -17.65 -18.78
N LYS A 252 1.63 -18.99 -18.80
CA LYS A 252 2.12 -19.70 -19.99
C LYS A 252 1.08 -19.68 -21.12
N LEU A 253 1.51 -19.30 -22.32
CA LEU A 253 0.90 -19.80 -23.55
C LEU A 253 1.84 -20.80 -24.23
N GLY A 254 1.60 -22.09 -24.00
CA GLY A 254 1.93 -23.17 -24.95
C GLY A 254 3.33 -23.22 -25.57
N GLN A 255 4.36 -22.66 -24.93
CA GLN A 255 5.73 -22.65 -25.46
C GLN A 255 6.60 -23.75 -24.85
N ASP A 256 7.47 -24.31 -25.69
CA ASP A 256 8.37 -25.42 -25.37
C ASP A 256 9.28 -25.06 -24.17
N PRO A 257 9.50 -26.00 -23.23
CA PRO A 257 10.31 -25.79 -22.02
C PRO A 257 11.79 -25.45 -22.30
N MET A 258 12.22 -25.50 -23.57
CA MET A 258 13.58 -25.20 -23.99
C MET A 258 13.84 -23.74 -24.36
N ASP A 259 12.82 -22.88 -24.45
CA ASP A 259 12.94 -21.45 -24.83
C ASP A 259 12.45 -20.47 -23.74
N ALA A 260 12.24 -20.94 -22.51
CA ALA A 260 12.06 -20.06 -21.37
C ALA A 260 13.35 -19.24 -21.15
N GLU A 261 13.45 -18.09 -21.82
CA GLU A 261 14.19 -16.96 -21.30
C GLU A 261 13.66 -16.73 -19.88
N LEU A 262 14.57 -16.50 -18.93
CA LEU A 262 14.21 -16.19 -17.55
C LEU A 262 13.49 -14.83 -17.59
N ASP A 263 12.19 -14.85 -17.87
CA ASP A 263 11.44 -13.66 -18.23
C ASP A 263 11.34 -12.73 -17.02
N ASP A 264 11.74 -11.48 -17.24
CA ASP A 264 11.80 -10.40 -16.25
C ASP A 264 10.41 -9.80 -15.96
N ASP A 265 9.33 -10.53 -16.25
CA ASP A 265 7.97 -10.08 -15.97
C ASP A 265 7.84 -9.72 -14.50
N VAL A 266 7.51 -8.45 -14.25
CA VAL A 266 7.57 -7.87 -12.91
C VAL A 266 6.42 -6.90 -12.68
N ALA A 267 5.76 -7.07 -11.53
CA ALA A 267 4.88 -6.06 -10.97
C ALA A 267 5.66 -5.16 -10.03
N LYS A 268 5.46 -3.84 -10.13
CA LYS A 268 6.05 -2.84 -9.24
C LYS A 268 4.94 -2.02 -8.60
N ILE A 269 5.02 -1.83 -7.29
CA ILE A 269 4.14 -0.91 -6.53
C ILE A 269 5.02 0.19 -5.96
N PHE A 270 4.72 1.44 -6.30
CA PHE A 270 5.50 2.62 -5.91
C PHE A 270 4.98 3.25 -4.63
N SER A 271 3.67 3.27 -4.44
CA SER A 271 3.04 3.85 -3.27
C SER A 271 1.77 3.11 -2.87
N ILE A 272 1.48 3.09 -1.58
CA ILE A 272 0.20 2.68 -1.02
C ILE A 272 -0.23 3.75 -0.01
N ASN A 273 -1.42 4.29 -0.18
CA ASN A 273 -2.05 5.23 0.73
C ASN A 273 -3.38 4.66 1.21
N ILE A 274 -3.58 4.57 2.52
CA ILE A 274 -4.86 4.19 3.12
C ILE A 274 -5.28 5.27 4.11
N THR A 275 -6.51 5.76 3.95
CA THR A 275 -7.04 6.86 4.75
C THR A 275 -7.89 6.37 5.92
N ASN A 276 -7.98 7.19 6.96
CA ASN A 276 -8.93 7.05 8.07
C ASN A 276 -8.86 5.71 8.85
N THR A 277 -7.68 5.12 8.96
CA THR A 277 -7.47 3.85 9.67
C THR A 277 -7.42 4.03 11.19
N MET A 278 -7.70 2.95 11.93
CA MET A 278 -7.54 2.91 13.40
C MET A 278 -6.08 2.69 13.82
N ASP A 279 -5.33 1.96 13.01
CA ASP A 279 -3.92 1.63 13.16
C ASP A 279 -3.08 2.32 12.06
N GLY A 280 -1.76 2.22 12.16
CA GLY A 280 -0.83 3.01 11.36
C GLY A 280 -0.37 4.27 12.09
N GLY A 281 0.00 5.30 11.32
CA GLY A 281 0.59 6.53 11.84
C GLY A 281 0.01 7.78 11.19
N ALA A 282 0.44 8.94 11.65
CA ALA A 282 -0.02 10.22 11.09
C ALA A 282 1.15 11.07 10.60
N ALA A 283 1.08 11.49 9.34
CA ALA A 283 2.02 12.44 8.76
C ALA A 283 1.81 13.87 9.29
N VAL A 284 0.57 14.17 9.68
CA VAL A 284 0.09 15.50 10.03
C VAL A 284 -1.06 15.39 11.02
N CYS A 285 -1.26 16.44 11.81
CA CYS A 285 -2.44 16.59 12.65
C CYS A 285 -3.47 17.49 11.97
N LEU A 286 -4.74 17.10 12.02
CA LEU A 286 -5.85 17.88 11.49
C LEU A 286 -6.50 18.68 12.64
N PRO A 287 -6.88 19.94 12.41
CA PRO A 287 -7.55 20.76 13.42
C PRO A 287 -8.85 20.10 13.87
N CYS A 288 -9.24 20.15 15.15
CA CYS A 288 -10.57 19.70 15.54
C CYS A 288 -11.00 20.23 16.91
N HIS A 289 -12.31 20.23 17.14
CA HIS A 289 -12.88 20.61 18.42
C HIS A 289 -12.72 19.47 19.44
N GLN A 290 -12.05 19.75 20.56
CA GLN A 290 -11.88 18.83 21.69
C GLN A 290 -12.62 19.41 22.89
N GLU A 291 -13.59 18.70 23.48
CA GLU A 291 -14.08 19.04 24.82
C GLU A 291 -13.20 18.39 25.89
N LEU A 292 -13.16 19.07 27.04
CA LEU A 292 -12.43 18.69 28.25
C LEU A 292 -13.01 17.41 28.86
N GLU A 293 -12.55 16.26 28.37
CA GLU A 293 -12.20 15.03 29.11
C GLU A 293 -12.11 13.85 28.11
N ASP A 294 -10.87 13.35 27.93
CA ASP A 294 -10.46 12.17 27.13
C ASP A 294 -10.53 12.19 25.58
N ARG A 295 -9.43 12.66 24.98
CA ARG A 295 -8.69 12.09 23.82
C ARG A 295 -9.48 11.66 22.58
N GLY A 296 -10.19 12.58 21.94
CA GLY A 296 -10.62 12.43 20.55
C GLY A 296 -11.23 13.70 19.98
N CYS A 297 -11.20 13.88 18.66
CA CYS A 297 -12.00 14.93 18.04
C CYS A 297 -13.48 14.65 18.22
N ILE A 298 -14.24 15.69 18.51
CA ILE A 298 -15.68 15.64 18.38
C ILE A 298 -16.00 15.83 16.90
N PRO A 299 -16.56 14.83 16.21
CA PRO A 299 -17.01 14.99 14.83
C PRO A 299 -18.09 16.07 14.78
N CYS A 300 -18.11 16.84 13.70
CA CYS A 300 -19.13 17.86 13.53
C CYS A 300 -20.53 17.23 13.38
N PRO A 301 -21.59 17.96 13.77
CA PRO A 301 -22.95 17.55 13.46
C PRO A 301 -23.10 17.29 11.95
N SER A 302 -23.97 16.36 11.58
CA SER A 302 -24.25 16.05 10.18
C SER A 302 -24.59 17.31 9.38
N GLY A 303 -24.08 17.41 8.16
CA GLY A 303 -24.26 18.58 7.31
C GLY A 303 -23.32 19.75 7.59
N GLN A 304 -22.33 19.56 8.47
CA GLN A 304 -21.30 20.53 8.78
C GLN A 304 -19.90 19.94 8.58
N TYR A 305 -18.95 20.79 8.23
CA TYR A 305 -17.53 20.47 8.14
C TYR A 305 -16.73 21.25 9.19
N ILE A 306 -15.53 20.78 9.52
CA ILE A 306 -14.61 21.48 10.41
C ILE A 306 -13.87 22.54 9.58
N ASP A 307 -14.08 23.82 9.91
CA ASP A 307 -13.33 24.91 9.32
C ASP A 307 -11.85 24.81 9.75
N PRO A 308 -10.90 24.68 8.79
CA PRO A 308 -9.48 24.50 9.10
C PRO A 308 -8.85 25.66 9.88
N ASN A 309 -9.41 26.86 9.77
CA ASN A 309 -8.88 28.07 10.39
C ASN A 309 -9.49 28.31 11.78
N THR A 310 -10.79 28.08 11.94
CA THR A 310 -11.51 28.38 13.18
C THR A 310 -11.73 27.16 14.07
N THR A 311 -11.57 25.94 13.54
CA THR A 311 -11.91 24.65 14.16
C THR A 311 -13.39 24.51 14.56
N ALA A 312 -14.22 25.47 14.15
CA ALA A 312 -15.66 25.45 14.36
C ALA A 312 -16.33 24.55 13.32
N CYS A 313 -17.46 23.97 13.71
CA CYS A 313 -18.32 23.29 12.76
C CYS A 313 -19.12 24.31 11.95
N THR A 314 -18.88 24.31 10.64
CA THR A 314 -19.49 25.24 9.69
C THR A 314 -20.46 24.46 8.79
N PRO A 315 -21.70 24.92 8.60
CA PRO A 315 -22.65 24.30 7.67
C PRO A 315 -22.12 24.24 6.26
N CYS A 316 -22.39 23.15 5.55
CA CYS A 316 -22.13 23.07 4.13
C CYS A 316 -22.90 24.15 3.35
N PRO A 317 -22.33 24.67 2.25
CA PRO A 317 -23.03 25.59 1.35
C PRO A 317 -24.36 25.03 0.85
N PRO A 318 -25.32 25.90 0.44
CA PRO A 318 -26.58 25.45 -0.16
C PRO A 318 -26.37 24.46 -1.30
N ASP A 319 -27.27 23.49 -1.43
CA ASP A 319 -27.23 22.46 -2.47
C ASP A 319 -25.99 21.55 -2.43
N THR A 320 -25.33 21.47 -1.28
CA THR A 320 -24.25 20.51 -1.03
C THR A 320 -24.54 19.67 0.20
N THR A 321 -23.90 18.51 0.30
CA THR A 321 -24.03 17.60 1.43
C THR A 321 -22.68 17.09 1.90
N VAL A 322 -22.56 16.81 3.19
CA VAL A 322 -21.38 16.16 3.75
C VAL A 322 -21.80 15.06 4.70
N SER A 323 -21.12 13.93 4.55
CA SER A 323 -21.41 12.70 5.27
C SER A 323 -20.25 12.21 6.13
N ASP A 324 -19.05 12.72 5.85
CA ASP A 324 -17.85 12.37 6.60
C ASP A 324 -17.89 13.04 8.00
N PRO A 325 -17.86 12.25 9.09
CA PRO A 325 -17.80 12.79 10.45
C PRO A 325 -16.57 13.68 10.72
N LEU A 326 -15.51 13.55 9.92
CA LEU A 326 -14.27 14.32 10.00
C LEU A 326 -13.98 15.07 8.69
N ALA A 327 -15.03 15.66 8.11
CA ALA A 327 -14.91 16.54 6.95
C ALA A 327 -14.13 17.82 7.28
N TYR A 328 -13.06 18.10 6.52
CA TYR A 328 -12.23 19.29 6.70
C TYR A 328 -12.38 20.24 5.52
N GLY A 329 -12.75 21.49 5.80
CA GLY A 329 -12.94 22.51 4.78
C GLY A 329 -14.17 22.30 3.89
N GLU A 330 -14.52 23.37 3.18
CA GLU A 330 -15.71 23.45 2.32
C GLU A 330 -15.67 22.44 1.16
N ASP A 331 -14.47 22.09 0.67
CA ASP A 331 -14.27 21.11 -0.42
C ASP A 331 -14.73 19.68 -0.07
N SER A 332 -14.93 19.41 1.23
CA SER A 332 -15.52 18.17 1.71
C SER A 332 -17.01 18.07 1.40
N CYS A 333 -17.70 19.19 1.19
CA CYS A 333 -19.11 19.24 0.81
C CYS A 333 -19.29 18.86 -0.66
N LYS A 334 -20.15 17.88 -0.96
CA LYS A 334 -20.44 17.40 -2.31
C LYS A 334 -21.75 18.00 -2.82
N ALA A 335 -21.71 18.58 -4.02
CA ALA A 335 -22.88 19.13 -4.67
C ALA A 335 -23.97 18.07 -4.91
N CYS A 336 -25.22 18.47 -4.71
CA CYS A 336 -26.37 17.67 -5.06
C CYS A 336 -26.46 17.44 -6.57
N GLY A 337 -26.98 16.27 -6.95
CA GLY A 337 -27.22 15.95 -8.36
C GLY A 337 -28.21 16.92 -9.02
N PRO A 338 -28.24 17.02 -10.36
CA PRO A 338 -29.13 17.93 -11.07
C PRO A 338 -30.60 17.79 -10.65
N GLY A 339 -31.24 18.90 -10.30
CA GLY A 339 -32.66 18.92 -9.87
C GLY A 339 -32.89 18.54 -8.40
N LEU A 340 -31.83 18.33 -7.63
CA LEU A 340 -31.87 18.12 -6.19
C LEU A 340 -31.29 19.34 -5.46
N SER A 341 -31.77 19.57 -4.24
CA SER A 341 -31.34 20.67 -3.37
C SER A 341 -31.16 20.18 -1.94
N SER A 342 -30.26 20.80 -1.19
CA SER A 342 -30.05 20.50 0.23
C SER A 342 -30.06 21.79 1.05
N PHE A 343 -30.78 21.76 2.18
CA PHE A 343 -30.90 22.88 3.14
C PHE A 343 -30.24 22.58 4.48
N ASP A 344 -30.13 21.29 4.81
CA ASP A 344 -29.57 20.80 6.06
C ASP A 344 -28.10 20.37 5.90
N GLY A 345 -27.58 20.29 4.68
CA GLY A 345 -26.26 19.75 4.38
C GLY A 345 -26.18 18.22 4.55
N VAL A 346 -27.30 17.56 4.86
CA VAL A 346 -27.34 16.13 5.19
C VAL A 346 -27.87 15.34 4.01
N SER A 347 -28.95 15.82 3.37
CA SER A 347 -29.60 15.07 2.30
C SER A 347 -29.98 15.94 1.12
N CYS A 348 -29.83 15.38 -0.08
CA CYS A 348 -30.30 16.00 -1.31
C CYS A 348 -31.74 15.59 -1.57
N THR A 349 -32.66 16.56 -1.57
CA THR A 349 -34.09 16.36 -1.77
C THR A 349 -34.57 17.08 -3.02
N THR A 350 -35.58 16.52 -3.69
CA THR A 350 -36.22 17.20 -4.81
C THR A 350 -37.32 18.13 -4.30
N LYS A 351 -37.40 19.32 -4.85
CA LYS A 351 -38.57 20.21 -4.69
C LYS A 351 -39.59 20.05 -5.81
N CYS A 352 -39.44 19.02 -6.66
CA CYS A 352 -40.24 18.88 -7.86
C CYS A 352 -41.70 18.55 -7.49
N ILE A 353 -42.54 19.57 -7.65
CA ILE A 353 -43.99 19.45 -7.70
C ILE A 353 -44.35 19.86 -9.12
N PHE A 354 -44.81 18.90 -9.93
CA PHE A 354 -45.19 19.19 -11.32
C PHE A 354 -46.68 18.96 -11.51
N THR A 355 -47.31 19.82 -12.31
CA THR A 355 -48.74 19.73 -12.61
C THR A 355 -48.91 19.21 -14.03
N LEU A 356 -49.64 18.12 -14.20
CA LEU A 356 -50.01 17.57 -15.50
C LEU A 356 -51.53 17.44 -15.54
N ASP A 357 -52.15 18.04 -16.55
CA ASP A 357 -53.61 18.02 -16.77
C ASP A 357 -54.44 18.43 -15.53
N GLY A 358 -53.98 19.46 -14.81
CA GLY A 358 -54.64 19.96 -13.59
C GLY A 358 -54.44 19.08 -12.34
N THR A 359 -53.74 17.96 -12.47
CA THR A 359 -53.38 17.09 -11.36
C THR A 359 -51.96 17.41 -10.89
N GLN A 360 -51.80 17.65 -9.59
CA GLN A 360 -50.51 17.97 -8.99
C GLN A 360 -49.81 16.68 -8.56
N TYR A 361 -48.61 16.44 -9.10
CA TYR A 361 -47.77 15.30 -8.77
C TYR A 361 -46.64 15.75 -7.85
N ASP A 362 -46.65 15.21 -6.64
CA ASP A 362 -45.65 15.50 -5.62
C ASP A 362 -44.54 14.45 -5.63
N LEU A 363 -43.44 14.76 -6.31
CA LEU A 363 -42.27 13.88 -6.41
C LEU A 363 -41.36 13.94 -5.18
N ARG A 364 -41.67 14.76 -4.17
CA ARG A 364 -40.92 14.80 -2.89
C ARG A 364 -40.95 13.44 -2.18
N SER A 365 -42.00 12.65 -2.40
CA SER A 365 -42.17 11.32 -1.82
C SER A 365 -41.21 10.26 -2.37
N LEU A 366 -40.57 10.50 -3.53
CA LEU A 366 -39.64 9.56 -4.17
C LEU A 366 -38.20 9.64 -3.62
N THR A 367 -37.92 10.59 -2.72
CA THR A 367 -36.58 10.80 -2.13
C THR A 367 -36.32 10.02 -0.82
N LYS A 368 -37.01 8.88 -0.61
CA LYS A 368 -36.80 8.02 0.57
C LYS A 368 -35.83 6.87 0.31
#